data_AF-A0A2U2BZE4-F1
#
_entry.id   AF-A0A2U2BZE4-F1
#
_cell.length_a   1.000
_cell.length_b   1.000
_cell.length_c   1.000
_cell.angle_alpha   90.00
_cell.angle_beta   90.00
_cell.angle_gamma   90.00
#
_symmetry.space_group_name_H-M   'P 1'
#
loop_
_entity.id
_entity.type
_entity.pdbx_description
1 polymer ?
#
loop_
_entity_poly.entity_id
_entity_poly.type
_entity_poly.pdbx_seq_one_letter_code
_entity_poly.pdbx_strand_id
1 'polypeptide(L)' 'MIYKEFEHLLELSGLSKKEFSTIVDMNYTSITNWSKSNKVPIWVKSWLENYIKAKSYEDIKNKIFEIEKL' A
#
# COMPACT_ATOMS: atom_id res chain seq x y z
N MET A 1 12.83 -3.51 2.99
CA MET A 1 12.15 -4.78 3.33
C MET A 1 12.45 -5.83 2.26
N ILE A 2 12.21 -7.11 2.55
CA ILE A 2 12.29 -8.16 1.52
C ILE A 2 11.06 -8.09 0.61
N TYR A 3 11.16 -8.66 -0.59
CA TYR A 3 10.09 -8.55 -1.59
C TYR A 3 8.78 -9.22 -1.14
N LYS A 4 8.85 -10.34 -0.42
CA LYS A 4 7.67 -11.02 0.13
C LYS A 4 6.88 -10.15 1.12
N GLU A 5 7.57 -9.37 1.94
CA GLU A 5 6.95 -8.43 2.89
C GLU A 5 6.25 -7.28 2.16
N PHE A 6 6.85 -6.79 1.07
CA PHE A 6 6.22 -5.81 0.19
C PHE A 6 4.93 -6.33 -0.43
N GLU A 7 4.93 -7.54 -0.98
CA GLU A 7 3.72 -8.11 -1.60
C GLU A 7 2.59 -8.26 -0.59
N HIS A 8 2.90 -8.70 0.63
CA HIS A 8 1.90 -8.81 1.69
C HIS A 8 1.31 -7.46 2.09
N LEU A 9 2.14 -6.43 2.31
CA LEU A 9 1.65 -5.08 2.64
C LEU A 9 0.85 -4.47 1.48
N LEU A 10 1.27 -4.72 0.24
CA LEU A 10 0.57 -4.22 -0.94
C LEU A 10 -0.82 -4.87 -1.06
N GLU A 11 -0.93 -6.18 -0.82
CA GLU A 11 -2.21 -6.90 -0.76
C GLU A 11 -3.12 -6.33 0.33
N LEU A 12 -2.61 -6.13 1.56
CA LEU A 12 -3.37 -5.52 2.67
C LEU A 12 -3.85 -4.09 2.36
N SER A 13 -3.08 -3.33 1.59
CA SER A 13 -3.49 -1.99 1.15
C SER A 13 -4.62 -2.02 0.11
N GLY A 14 -4.81 -3.16 -0.56
CA GLY A 14 -5.73 -3.31 -1.70
C GLY A 14 -5.26 -2.60 -2.96
N LEU A 15 -3.95 -2.33 -3.09
CA LEU A 15 -3.36 -1.72 -4.27
C LEU A 15 -2.75 -2.78 -5.17
N SER A 16 -2.79 -2.57 -6.47
CA SER A 16 -1.91 -3.23 -7.43
C SER A 16 -0.54 -2.57 -7.46
N LYS A 17 0.47 -3.29 -7.98
CA LYS A 17 1.81 -2.73 -8.21
C LYS A 17 1.78 -1.52 -9.17
N LYS A 18 0.82 -1.49 -10.09
CA LYS A 18 0.63 -0.40 -11.07
C LYS A 18 0.06 0.84 -10.39
N GLU A 19 -0.97 0.69 -9.58
CA GLU A 19 -1.52 1.80 -8.79
C GLU A 19 -0.48 2.36 -7.83
N PHE A 20 0.20 1.49 -7.08
CA PHE A 20 1.29 1.88 -6.21
C PHE A 20 2.36 2.67 -6.97
N SER A 21 2.81 2.17 -8.15
CA SER A 21 3.78 2.87 -8.98
C SER A 21 3.35 4.28 -9.40
N THR A 22 2.05 4.46 -9.64
CA THR A 22 1.48 5.76 -10.02
C THR A 22 1.43 6.70 -8.83
N ILE A 23 1.04 6.20 -7.65
CA ILE A 23 0.90 7.01 -6.44
C ILE A 23 2.25 7.51 -5.92
N VAL A 24 3.28 6.66 -5.95
CA VAL A 24 4.62 7.02 -5.47
C VAL A 24 5.51 7.62 -6.56
N ASP A 25 4.95 7.89 -7.74
CA ASP A 25 5.64 8.42 -8.92
C ASP A 25 6.94 7.65 -9.25
N MET A 26 6.82 6.32 -9.31
CA MET A 26 7.92 5.43 -9.66
C MET A 26 7.62 4.69 -10.95
N ASN A 27 8.67 4.44 -11.73
CA ASN A 27 8.55 3.57 -12.89
C ASN A 27 8.11 2.15 -12.48
N TYR A 28 7.04 1.65 -13.11
CA TYR A 28 6.49 0.31 -12.84
C TYR A 28 7.53 -0.82 -12.98
N THR A 29 8.43 -0.71 -13.96
CA THR A 29 9.52 -1.68 -14.16
C THR A 29 10.50 -1.68 -13.00
N SER A 30 10.77 -0.52 -12.38
CA SER A 30 11.61 -0.44 -11.18
C SER A 30 11.00 -1.21 -10.00
N ILE A 31 9.69 -1.09 -9.79
CA ILE A 31 8.96 -1.81 -8.73
C ILE A 31 8.97 -3.33 -8.97
N THR A 32 8.70 -3.76 -10.21
CA THR A 32 8.69 -5.19 -10.55
C THR A 32 10.08 -5.83 -10.46
N ASN A 33 11.15 -5.07 -10.70
CA ASN A 33 12.53 -5.53 -10.54
C ASN A 33 12.95 -5.76 -9.07
N TRP A 34 12.20 -5.29 -8.08
CA TRP A 34 12.48 -5.60 -6.67
C TRP A 34 12.38 -7.10 -6.35
N SER A 35 11.58 -7.85 -7.12
CA SER A 35 11.50 -9.31 -7.03
C SER A 35 12.85 -9.98 -7.29
N LYS A 36 13.62 -9.49 -8.27
CA LYS A 36 14.91 -10.04 -8.68
C LYS A 36 16.01 -9.79 -7.65
N SER A 37 16.00 -8.62 -7.04
CA SER A 37 16.99 -8.23 -6.01
C SER A 37 16.59 -8.64 -4.60
N ASN A 38 15.35 -9.13 -4.41
CA ASN A 38 14.69 -9.35 -3.12
C ASN A 38 14.86 -8.17 -2.15
N LYS A 39 14.98 -6.94 -2.68
CA LYS A 39 15.28 -5.74 -1.92
C LYS A 39 14.35 -4.62 -2.35
N VAL A 40 13.55 -4.17 -1.39
CA VAL A 40 12.62 -3.06 -1.56
C VAL A 40 13.11 -1.88 -0.71
N PRO A 41 13.10 -0.64 -1.23
CA PRO A 41 13.49 0.55 -0.47
C PRO A 41 12.75 0.62 0.88
N ILE A 42 13.47 1.01 1.93
CA ILE A 42 12.95 0.92 3.29
C ILE A 42 11.72 1.82 3.53
N TRP A 43 11.66 2.96 2.86
CA TRP A 43 10.54 3.91 2.97
C TRP A 43 9.22 3.33 2.45
N VAL A 44 9.24 2.32 1.58
CA VAL A 44 8.02 1.68 1.04
C VAL A 44 7.24 1.02 2.18
N LYS A 45 7.95 0.47 3.18
CA LYS A 45 7.31 -0.16 4.33
C LYS A 45 6.50 0.86 5.13
N SER A 46 7.14 1.95 5.57
CA SER A 46 6.46 3.00 6.33
C SER A 46 5.36 3.67 5.53
N TRP A 47 5.53 3.82 4.21
CA TRP A 47 4.49 4.36 3.34
C TRP A 47 3.24 3.46 3.31
N LEU A 48 3.41 2.15 3.06
CA LEU A 48 2.29 1.19 3.02
C LEU A 48 1.61 1.04 4.37
N GLU A 49 2.37 0.95 5.47
CA GLU A 49 1.82 0.87 6.83
C GLU A 49 0.95 2.10 7.16
N ASN A 50 1.40 3.30 6.82
CA ASN A 50 0.63 4.52 7.04
C ASN A 50 -0.57 4.62 6.10
N TYR A 51 -0.43 4.18 4.84
CA TYR A 51 -1.54 4.13 3.88
C TYR A 51 -2.66 3.20 4.37
N ILE A 52 -2.32 1.99 4.80
CA ILE A 52 -3.26 1.02 5.36
C ILE A 52 -3.96 1.61 6.60
N LYS A 53 -3.18 2.23 7.51
CA LYS A 53 -3.72 2.87 8.70
C LYS A 53 -4.71 3.98 8.36
N ALA A 54 -4.36 4.88 7.43
CA ALA A 54 -5.23 5.95 6.97
C ALA A 54 -6.53 5.40 6.36
N LYS A 55 -6.43 4.38 5.49
CA LYS A 55 -7.60 3.71 4.89
C LYS A 55 -8.52 3.10 5.94
N SER A 56 -7.97 2.47 6.98
CA SER A 56 -8.77 1.90 8.07
C SER A 56 -9.58 2.96 8.84
N TYR A 57 -9.06 4.18 8.99
CA TYR A 57 -9.81 5.27 9.62
C TYR A 57 -10.96 5.76 8.74
N GLU A 58 -10.74 5.91 7.44
CA GLU A 58 -11.81 6.26 6.51
C GLU A 58 -12.89 5.18 6.46
N ASP A 59 -12.50 3.89 6.46
CA ASP A 59 -13.45 2.78 6.50
C ASP A 59 -14.30 2.80 7.78
N ILE A 60 -13.69 3.09 8.94
CA ILE A 60 -14.42 3.21 10.21
C ILE A 60 -15.35 4.43 10.18
N LYS A 61 -14.86 5.58 9.72
CA LYS A 61 -15.64 6.82 9.63
C LYS A 61 -16.87 6.64 8.72
N ASN A 62 -16.69 6.01 7.56
CA ASN A 62 -17.80 5.73 6.64
C ASN A 62 -18.84 4.80 7.27
N LYS A 63 -18.39 3.74 7.96
CA LYS A 63 -19.30 2.84 8.70
C LYS A 63 -20.08 3.57 9.80
N ILE A 64 -19.45 4.52 10.51
CA ILE A 64 -20.14 5.34 11.51
C ILE A 64 -21.24 6.17 10.85
N PHE A 65 -20.93 6.87 9.75
CA PHE A 65 -21.94 7.66 9.02
C PHE A 65 -23.10 6.81 8.50
N GLU A 66 -22.83 5.61 7.98
CA GLU A 66 -23.87 4.66 7.58
C GLU A 66 -24.80 4.26 8.75
N ILE A 67 -24.23 4.01 9.94
CA ILE A 67 -24.99 3.66 11.15
C ILE A 67 -25.82 4.85 11.66
N GLU A 68 -25.22 6.04 11.67
CA GLU A 68 -25.85 7.28 12.12
C GLU A 68 -26.86 7.84 11.11
N LYS A 69 -26.90 7.29 9.88
CA LYS A 69 -27.70 7.76 8.74
C LYS A 69 -27.43 9.24 8.40
N LEU A 70 -26.17 9.66 8.55
CA LEU A 70 -25.66 10.97 8.16
C LEU A 70 -25.25 10.99 6.70
#